data_AF-A0A354X687-F1
#
_entry.id   AF-A0A354X687-F1
#
_cell.length_a   1.000
_cell.length_b   1.000
_cell.length_c   1.000
_cell.angle_alpha   90.00
_cell.angle_beta   90.00
_cell.angle_gamma   90.00
#
_symmetry.space_group_name_H-M   'P 1'
#
loop_
_entity.id
_entity.type
_entity.pdbx_description
1 polymer ?
#
loop_
_entity_poly.entity_id
_entity_poly.type
_entity_poly.pdbx_seq_one_letter_code
_entity_poly.pdbx_strand_id
1 'polypeptide(L)'
;MFTQQDLDQLQNKGISTTQIEKQLVYFRDGFPYLSIVAAASVDKGILQVAEDDEPHYQEAWRHFLKGNKKVVKFVPASGAASRMFKDLFAFLDADNKEPVKESEKLFFEHIRQFAFFDQLNTTCEKHYGANISSLCADGRYKDVV
;
A
#
# COMPACT_ATOMS: atom_id res chain seq x y z
N MET A 1 -12.12 18.49 -29.11
CA MET A 1 -10.86 18.93 -29.74
C MET A 1 -10.25 19.96 -28.80
N PHE A 2 -8.95 19.87 -28.50
CA PHE A 2 -8.29 20.81 -27.59
C PHE A 2 -8.26 22.21 -28.21
N THR A 3 -8.51 23.23 -27.39
CA THR A 3 -8.30 24.62 -27.79
C THR A 3 -6.80 24.97 -27.74
N GLN A 4 -6.39 26.08 -28.35
CA GLN A 4 -5.00 26.55 -28.24
C GLN A 4 -4.59 26.79 -26.78
N GLN A 5 -5.51 27.32 -25.97
CA GLN A 5 -5.29 27.55 -24.54
C GLN A 5 -5.05 26.24 -23.77
N ASP A 6 -5.76 25.16 -24.12
CA ASP A 6 -5.54 23.84 -23.53
C ASP A 6 -4.14 23.30 -23.89
N LEU A 7 -3.75 23.44 -25.16
CA LEU A 7 -2.44 22.99 -25.65
C LEU A 7 -1.30 23.73 -24.96
N ASP A 8 -1.41 25.06 -24.81
CA ASP A 8 -0.40 25.87 -24.13
C ASP A 8 -0.30 25.49 -22.64
N GLN A 9 -1.43 25.21 -21.99
CA GLN A 9 -1.44 24.77 -20.59
C GLN A 9 -0.78 23.39 -20.41
N LEU A 10 -1.08 22.44 -21.30
CA LEU A 10 -0.51 21.09 -21.28
C LEU A 10 1.00 21.12 -21.51
N GLN A 11 1.45 21.92 -22.48
CA GLN A 11 2.87 22.11 -22.77
C GLN A 11 3.61 22.71 -21.57
N ASN A 12 3.04 23.73 -20.91
CA ASN A 12 3.62 24.33 -19.70
C ASN A 12 3.73 23.34 -18.52
N LYS A 13 2.93 22.27 -18.52
CA LYS A 13 2.99 21.17 -17.54
C LYS A 13 3.90 20.01 -17.99
N GLY A 14 4.52 20.11 -19.16
CA GLY A 14 5.33 19.03 -19.74
C GLY A 14 4.51 17.84 -20.24
N ILE A 15 3.23 18.03 -20.55
CA ILE A 15 2.32 16.97 -21.02
C ILE A 15 2.17 17.10 -22.53
N SER A 16 2.56 16.05 -23.26
CA SER A 16 2.40 16.00 -24.71
C SER A 16 0.96 15.70 -25.12
N THR A 17 0.57 16.09 -26.35
CA THR A 17 -0.75 15.77 -26.92
C THR A 17 -1.01 14.26 -26.93
N THR A 18 -0.01 13.46 -27.30
CA THR A 18 -0.10 11.99 -27.28
C THR A 18 -0.37 11.45 -25.87
N GLN A 19 0.24 12.06 -24.84
CA GLN A 19 0.05 11.65 -23.45
C GLN A 19 -1.35 11.98 -22.94
N ILE A 20 -1.88 13.17 -23.24
CA ILE A 20 -3.25 13.53 -22.81
C ILE A 20 -4.30 12.70 -23.55
N GLU A 21 -4.12 12.43 -24.85
CA GLU A 21 -5.03 11.57 -25.61
C GLU A 21 -5.08 10.16 -25.02
N LYS A 22 -3.91 9.59 -24.67
CA LYS A 22 -3.82 8.30 -24.00
C LYS A 22 -4.50 8.28 -22.63
N GLN A 23 -4.37 9.37 -21.85
CA GLN A 23 -5.05 9.50 -20.57
C GLN A 23 -6.57 9.58 -20.74
N LEU A 24 -7.07 10.31 -21.75
CA LEU A 24 -8.49 10.38 -22.06
C LEU A 24 -9.07 9.02 -22.45
N VAL A 25 -8.30 8.21 -23.19
CA VAL A 25 -8.66 6.81 -23.47
C VAL A 25 -8.80 6.02 -22.16
N TYR A 26 -7.88 6.17 -21.20
CA TYR A 26 -8.01 5.51 -19.89
C TYR A 26 -9.22 5.99 -19.08
N PHE A 27 -9.61 7.27 -19.17
CA PHE A 27 -10.83 7.75 -18.51
C PHE A 27 -12.09 7.14 -19.12
N ARG A 28 -12.10 6.92 -20.44
CA ARG A 28 -13.25 6.34 -21.16
C ARG A 28 -13.35 4.84 -20.97
N ASP A 29 -12.24 4.14 -21.16
CA ASP A 29 -12.20 2.67 -21.27
C ASP A 29 -11.80 2.00 -19.94
N GLY A 30 -11.41 2.81 -18.95
CA GLY A 30 -10.79 2.33 -17.72
C GLY A 30 -9.28 2.12 -17.87
N PHE A 31 -8.64 1.80 -16.75
CA PHE A 31 -7.22 1.48 -16.74
C PHE A 31 -7.03 -0.01 -16.99
N PRO A 32 -6.10 -0.40 -17.87
CA PRO A 32 -5.73 -1.80 -18.00
C PRO A 32 -5.17 -2.31 -16.67
N TYR A 33 -5.37 -3.60 -16.40
CA TYR A 33 -4.69 -4.25 -15.29
C TYR A 33 -3.18 -4.07 -15.44
N LEU A 34 -2.53 -3.61 -14.37
CA LEU A 34 -1.08 -3.54 -14.34
C LEU A 34 -0.52 -4.96 -14.36
N SER A 35 0.42 -5.19 -15.27
CA SER A 35 1.21 -6.42 -15.23
C SER A 35 2.13 -6.37 -14.03
N ILE A 36 1.92 -7.28 -13.08
CA ILE A 36 2.83 -7.44 -11.94
C ILE A 36 4.12 -8.04 -12.46
N VAL A 37 5.19 -7.25 -12.46
CA VAL A 37 6.51 -7.68 -12.95
C VAL A 37 7.26 -8.48 -11.88
N ALA A 38 7.28 -7.98 -10.64
CA ALA A 38 7.86 -8.63 -9.48
C ALA A 38 7.48 -7.87 -8.20
N ALA A 39 7.70 -8.49 -7.04
CA ALA A 39 7.69 -7.77 -5.77
C ALA A 39 8.81 -6.73 -5.73
N ALA A 40 8.53 -5.58 -5.10
CA ALA A 40 9.53 -4.55 -4.88
C ALA A 40 10.62 -5.07 -3.92
N SER A 41 11.87 -4.93 -4.32
CA SER A 41 13.06 -5.26 -3.52
C SER A 41 14.11 -4.17 -3.74
N VAL A 42 15.23 -4.25 -3.01
CA VAL A 42 16.37 -3.34 -3.24
C VAL A 42 16.82 -3.40 -4.71
N ASP A 43 16.86 -4.59 -5.30
CA ASP A 43 17.20 -4.77 -6.72
C ASP A 43 16.04 -4.43 -7.68
N LYS A 44 14.83 -4.21 -7.15
CA LYS A 44 13.59 -4.05 -7.93
C LYS A 44 12.78 -2.84 -7.47
N GLY A 45 13.40 -1.67 -7.54
CA GLY A 45 12.73 -0.37 -7.41
C GLY A 45 12.69 0.23 -6.00
N ILE A 46 13.24 -0.44 -4.98
CA ILE A 46 13.47 0.17 -3.67
C ILE A 46 14.89 0.74 -3.65
N LEU A 47 15.01 2.06 -3.49
CA LEU A 47 16.30 2.69 -3.25
C LEU A 47 16.74 2.43 -1.81
N GLN A 48 17.85 1.71 -1.63
CA GLN A 48 18.52 1.61 -0.34
C GLN A 48 19.57 2.71 -0.23
N VAL A 49 19.43 3.57 0.78
CA VAL A 49 20.43 4.60 1.10
C VAL A 49 21.65 3.92 1.70
N ALA A 50 22.84 4.20 1.16
CA ALA A 50 24.09 3.72 1.72
C ALA A 50 24.39 4.41 3.06
N GLU A 51 25.06 3.71 3.97
CA GLU A 51 25.39 4.26 5.30
C GLU A 51 26.22 5.55 5.19
N ASP A 52 27.15 5.61 4.24
CA ASP A 52 27.99 6.79 3.99
C ASP A 52 27.20 8.01 3.47
N ASP A 53 26.03 7.78 2.84
CA ASP A 53 25.16 8.84 2.33
C ASP A 53 24.14 9.33 3.37
N GLU A 54 23.92 8.58 4.45
CA GLU A 54 22.96 8.94 5.48
C GLU A 54 23.24 10.33 6.10
N PRO A 55 24.49 10.68 6.50
CA PRO A 55 24.78 11.99 7.08
C PRO A 55 24.42 13.14 6.13
N HIS A 56 24.63 12.96 4.83
CA HIS A 56 24.31 13.94 3.79
C HIS A 56 22.80 14.23 3.75
N TYR A 57 21.96 13.18 3.68
CA TYR A 57 20.51 13.35 3.65
C TYR A 57 19.96 13.94 4.95
N GLN A 58 20.50 13.53 6.09
CA GLN A 58 20.13 14.13 7.38
C GLN A 58 20.50 15.61 7.44
N GLU A 59 21.67 16.01 6.93
CA GLU A 59 22.08 17.41 6.88
C GLU A 59 21.18 18.23 5.96
N ALA A 60 20.88 17.73 4.76
CA ALA A 60 19.95 18.37 3.83
C ALA A 60 18.58 18.61 4.47
N TRP A 61 18.06 17.63 5.22
CA TRP A 61 16.82 17.76 5.97
C TRP A 61 16.93 18.81 7.09
N ARG A 62 17.98 18.79 7.90
CA ARG A 62 18.22 19.81 8.94
C ARG A 62 18.31 21.21 8.35
N HIS A 63 18.99 21.36 7.21
CA HIS A 63 19.09 22.65 6.52
C HIS A 63 17.72 23.13 6.02
N PHE A 64 16.92 22.23 5.44
CA PHE A 64 15.54 22.54 5.03
C PHE A 64 14.69 23.08 6.19
N LEU A 65 14.81 22.48 7.38
CA LEU A 65 14.07 22.88 8.58
C LEU A 65 14.47 24.25 9.14
N LYS A 66 15.66 24.78 8.82
CA LYS A 66 16.08 26.14 9.25
C LYS A 66 15.33 27.25 8.50
N GLY A 67 14.73 26.95 7.35
CA GLY A 67 13.93 27.91 6.61
C GLY A 67 12.53 28.10 7.22
N ASN A 68 11.82 29.14 6.80
CA ASN A 68 10.43 29.37 7.19
C ASN A 68 9.45 28.54 6.34
N LYS A 69 9.64 27.22 6.27
CA LYS A 69 8.86 26.29 5.45
C LYS A 69 7.91 25.46 6.32
N LYS A 70 6.71 25.17 5.81
CA LYS A 70 5.73 24.30 6.47
C LYS A 70 5.97 22.84 6.10
N VAL A 71 6.27 22.00 7.09
CA VAL A 71 6.34 20.55 6.90
C VAL A 71 4.92 19.99 6.85
N VAL A 72 4.60 19.25 5.79
CA VAL A 72 3.31 18.57 5.63
C VAL A 72 3.57 17.09 5.48
N LYS A 73 3.01 16.29 6.39
CA LYS A 73 2.95 14.84 6.23
C LYS A 73 1.84 14.53 5.22
N PHE A 74 2.20 14.22 3.99
CA PHE A 74 1.26 13.70 3.00
C PHE A 74 1.15 12.19 3.18
N VAL A 75 0.07 11.73 3.79
CA VAL A 75 -0.31 10.32 3.75
C VAL A 75 -1.23 10.18 2.53
N PRO A 76 -0.76 9.61 1.41
CA PRO A 76 -1.67 9.32 0.32
C PRO A 76 -2.80 8.46 0.86
N ALA A 77 -4.05 8.77 0.50
CA ALA A 77 -5.19 7.95 0.89
C ALA A 77 -4.84 6.50 0.55
N SER A 78 -4.74 5.65 1.59
CA SER A 78 -4.22 4.28 1.53
C SER A 78 -5.15 3.32 0.80
N GLY A 79 -5.90 3.82 -0.20
CA GLY A 79 -6.95 3.09 -0.86
C GLY A 79 -6.51 1.70 -1.30
N ALA A 80 -5.27 1.51 -1.76
CA ALA A 80 -4.77 0.18 -2.11
C ALA A 80 -4.65 -0.76 -0.89
N ALA A 81 -3.99 -0.31 0.18
CA ALA A 81 -3.76 -1.12 1.37
C ALA A 81 -5.06 -1.37 2.17
N SER A 82 -5.90 -0.34 2.36
CA SER A 82 -7.18 -0.48 3.04
C SER A 82 -8.18 -1.32 2.22
N ARG A 83 -8.11 -1.29 0.87
CA ARG A 83 -8.90 -2.21 0.03
C ARG A 83 -8.44 -3.65 0.15
N MET A 84 -7.13 -3.89 0.33
CA MET A 84 -6.57 -5.24 0.47
C MET A 84 -7.13 -5.99 1.67
N PHE A 85 -7.39 -5.28 2.78
CA PHE A 85 -7.94 -5.87 4.01
C PHE A 85 -9.42 -5.58 4.25
N LYS A 86 -10.13 -5.02 3.25
CA LYS A 86 -11.53 -4.60 3.40
C LYS A 86 -12.43 -5.73 3.89
N ASP A 87 -12.26 -6.93 3.35
CA ASP A 87 -13.06 -8.09 3.75
C ASP A 87 -12.71 -8.59 5.15
N LEU A 88 -11.45 -8.50 5.59
CA LEU A 88 -11.07 -8.83 6.97
C LEU A 88 -11.65 -7.84 7.98
N PHE A 89 -11.66 -6.54 7.67
CA PHE A 89 -12.34 -5.56 8.52
C PHE A 89 -13.85 -5.81 8.59
N ALA A 90 -14.48 -6.13 7.45
CA ALA A 90 -15.89 -6.49 7.44
C ALA A 90 -16.16 -7.78 8.24
N PHE A 91 -15.25 -8.75 8.20
CA PHE A 91 -15.32 -9.97 9.01
C PHE A 91 -15.22 -9.69 10.51
N LEU A 92 -14.34 -8.78 10.92
CA LEU A 92 -14.18 -8.39 12.32
C LEU A 92 -15.50 -7.85 12.90
N ASP A 93 -16.23 -7.05 12.12
CA ASP A 93 -17.51 -6.43 12.51
C ASP A 93 -18.73 -7.36 12.38
N ALA A 94 -18.63 -8.46 11.63
CA ALA A 94 -19.77 -9.35 11.36
C ALA A 94 -20.03 -10.36 12.49
N ASP A 95 -21.22 -10.96 12.59
CA ASP A 95 -21.54 -11.89 13.69
C ASP A 95 -20.89 -13.27 13.56
N ASN A 96 -20.42 -13.63 12.36
CA ASN A 96 -19.77 -14.93 12.13
C ASN A 96 -18.42 -15.00 12.84
N LYS A 97 -18.15 -16.15 13.47
CA LYS A 97 -16.89 -16.44 14.16
C LYS A 97 -15.81 -16.96 13.24
N GLU A 98 -16.21 -17.55 12.11
CA GLU A 98 -15.33 -18.17 11.13
C GLU A 98 -15.36 -17.41 9.80
N PRO A 99 -14.28 -17.45 9.00
CA PRO A 99 -14.22 -16.89 7.66
C PRO A 99 -15.31 -17.44 6.75
N VAL A 100 -16.15 -16.58 6.19
CA VAL A 100 -17.26 -16.98 5.30
C VAL A 100 -16.92 -16.65 3.86
N LYS A 101 -16.33 -15.48 3.60
CA LYS A 101 -15.96 -15.08 2.23
C LYS A 101 -14.70 -15.81 1.77
N GLU A 102 -14.62 -16.05 0.46
CA GLU A 102 -13.44 -16.68 -0.14
C GLU A 102 -12.15 -15.88 0.08
N SER A 103 -12.22 -14.55 0.10
CA SER A 103 -11.07 -13.69 0.41
C SER A 103 -10.59 -13.84 1.86
N GLU A 104 -11.50 -13.99 2.81
CA GLU A 104 -11.20 -14.24 4.23
C GLU A 104 -10.54 -15.62 4.38
N LYS A 105 -11.12 -16.66 3.76
CA LYS A 105 -10.55 -18.03 3.78
C LYS A 105 -9.15 -18.07 3.18
N LEU A 106 -8.96 -17.43 2.02
CA LEU A 106 -7.68 -17.36 1.32
C LEU A 106 -6.60 -16.65 2.16
N PHE A 107 -6.98 -15.60 2.90
CA PHE A 107 -6.07 -14.94 3.83
C PHE A 107 -5.54 -15.90 4.90
N PHE A 108 -6.42 -16.67 5.55
CA PHE A 108 -6.01 -17.61 6.60
C PHE A 108 -5.25 -18.82 6.03
N GLU A 109 -5.64 -19.31 4.85
CA GLU A 109 -4.93 -20.40 4.15
C GLU A 109 -3.48 -20.02 3.84
N HIS A 110 -3.25 -18.78 3.40
CA HIS A 110 -1.92 -18.30 3.01
C HIS A 110 -1.28 -17.37 4.05
N ILE A 111 -1.77 -17.35 5.29
CA ILE A 111 -1.32 -16.39 6.32
C ILE A 111 0.21 -16.44 6.55
N ARG A 112 0.80 -17.63 6.42
CA ARG A 112 2.25 -17.88 6.55
C ARG A 112 3.11 -17.29 5.42
N GLN A 113 2.49 -16.92 4.29
CA GLN A 113 3.19 -16.37 3.12
C GLN A 113 3.31 -14.84 3.18
N PHE A 114 2.59 -14.19 4.08
CA PHE A 114 2.69 -12.74 4.22
C PHE A 114 4.00 -12.34 4.88
N ALA A 115 4.63 -11.28 4.36
CA ALA A 115 5.88 -10.73 4.89
C ALA A 115 5.79 -10.30 6.37
N PHE A 116 4.57 -10.06 6.88
CA PHE A 116 4.31 -9.69 8.27
C PHE A 116 3.96 -10.89 9.17
N PHE A 117 3.99 -12.13 8.68
CA PHE A 117 3.54 -13.30 9.43
C PHE A 117 4.22 -13.44 10.79
N ASP A 118 5.55 -13.39 10.85
CA ASP A 118 6.30 -13.59 12.11
C ASP A 118 5.95 -12.54 13.16
N GLN A 119 5.79 -11.29 12.72
CA GLN A 119 5.42 -10.18 13.58
C GLN A 119 3.97 -10.33 14.09
N LEU A 120 3.05 -10.73 13.21
CA LEU A 120 1.66 -10.99 13.59
C LEU A 120 1.56 -12.17 14.57
N ASN A 121 2.29 -13.25 14.30
CA ASN A 121 2.29 -14.43 15.16
C ASN A 121 2.81 -14.12 16.57
N THR A 122 3.94 -13.41 16.65
CA THR A 122 4.50 -12.94 17.93
C THR A 122 3.50 -12.05 18.68
N THR A 123 2.76 -11.21 17.96
CA THR A 123 1.74 -10.34 18.54
C THR A 123 0.58 -11.17 19.11
N CYS A 124 0.09 -12.16 18.36
CA CYS A 124 -0.93 -13.08 18.86
C CYS A 124 -0.49 -13.83 20.14
N GLU A 125 0.74 -14.34 20.16
CA GLU A 125 1.30 -15.02 21.33
C GLU A 125 1.34 -14.10 22.56
N LYS A 126 1.78 -12.85 22.36
CA LYS A 126 1.85 -11.85 23.44
C LYS A 126 0.49 -11.45 23.99
N HIS A 127 -0.51 -11.29 23.13
CA HIS A 127 -1.82 -10.76 23.52
C HIS A 127 -2.81 -11.84 23.96
N TYR A 128 -2.74 -13.03 23.37
CA TYR A 128 -3.72 -14.09 23.56
C TYR A 128 -3.14 -15.39 24.11
N GLY A 129 -1.81 -15.46 24.30
CA GLY A 129 -1.12 -16.64 24.83
C GLY A 129 -1.07 -17.82 23.86
N ALA A 130 -1.42 -17.61 22.59
CA ALA A 130 -1.50 -18.64 21.57
C ALA A 130 -1.02 -18.09 20.21
N ASN A 131 -0.36 -18.94 19.44
CA ASN A 131 0.06 -18.62 18.08
C ASN A 131 -1.13 -18.65 17.12
N ILE A 132 -0.94 -18.13 15.91
CA ILE A 132 -2.00 -18.03 14.89
C ILE A 132 -2.65 -19.40 14.62
N SER A 133 -1.85 -20.47 14.53
CA SER A 133 -2.37 -21.80 14.20
C SER A 133 -3.25 -22.37 15.31
N SER A 134 -2.86 -22.16 16.57
CA SER A 134 -3.68 -22.52 17.74
C SER A 134 -4.98 -21.70 17.80
N LEU A 135 -4.90 -20.38 17.58
CA LEU A 135 -6.09 -19.52 17.56
C LEU A 135 -7.09 -19.94 16.47
N CYS A 136 -6.62 -20.24 15.26
CA CYS A 136 -7.47 -20.74 14.19
C CYS A 136 -8.10 -22.11 14.53
N ALA A 137 -7.32 -23.04 15.13
CA ALA A 137 -7.83 -24.34 15.55
C ALA A 137 -8.92 -24.25 16.62
N ASP A 138 -8.84 -23.25 17.50
CA ASP A 138 -9.83 -22.96 18.54
C ASP A 138 -11.03 -22.14 18.02
N GLY A 139 -11.12 -21.86 16.72
CA GLY A 139 -12.18 -21.04 16.13
C GLY A 139 -12.07 -19.54 16.46
N ARG A 140 -10.91 -19.10 16.96
CA ARG A 140 -10.62 -17.72 17.38
C ARG A 140 -10.00 -16.89 16.26
N TYR A 141 -10.57 -16.98 15.04
CA TYR A 141 -10.06 -16.29 13.85
C TYR A 141 -10.03 -14.77 14.01
N LYS A 142 -10.96 -14.19 14.77
CA LYS A 142 -11.01 -12.75 15.02
C LYS A 142 -9.88 -12.22 15.90
N ASP A 143 -9.24 -13.06 16.71
CA ASP A 143 -8.08 -12.64 17.50
C ASP A 143 -6.80 -12.54 16.65
N VAL A 144 -6.85 -12.99 15.40
CA VAL A 144 -5.76 -12.88 14.43
C VAL A 144 -5.89 -11.63 13.55
N VAL A 145 -7.10 -11.04 13.45
CA VAL A 145 -7.42 -9.86 12.63
C VAL A 145 -7.38 -8.60 13.48
#